data_AF-A0A966JKA4-F1
#
_entry.id   AF-A0A966JKA4-F1
#
_cell.length_a   1.000
_cell.length_b   1.000
_cell.length_c   1.000
_cell.angle_alpha   90.00
_cell.angle_beta   90.00
_cell.angle_gamma   90.00
#
_symmetry.space_group_name_H-M   'P 1'
#
loop_
_entity.id
_entity.type
_entity.pdbx_description
1 polymer ?
#
loop_
_entity_poly.entity_id
_entity_poly.type
_entity_poly.pdbx_seq_one_letter_code
_entity_poly.pdbx_strand_id
1 'polypeptide(L)'
;MSKEIARAIAAQCLVYPEQDFINRNSELVQLASNLEPKLGEALLVFLRTVSEMPLNKIQEHYVEVFDMRRKCSLFLTSWTHGDTRNRGMALVYFIEKYKSCGLLLSPEELPDHLAVVLEFAALENPQEGDLLLGEHQAPILLIRDALKKCGSMYADVLDAIVESLPRMTPEIEERARALAITGPPKEFVGLSGAVAVALEPFSPNKDSLLEGALR
;
A
#
# COMPACT_ATOMS: atom_id res chain seq x y z
N MET A 1 -11.80 -13.13 11.20
CA MET A 1 -12.42 -13.30 9.86
C MET A 1 -13.01 -11.99 9.32
N SER A 2 -13.80 -11.22 10.10
CA SER A 2 -14.41 -9.97 9.59
C SER A 2 -13.37 -8.90 9.19
N LYS A 3 -12.31 -8.72 9.99
CA LYS A 3 -11.24 -7.74 9.68
C LYS A 3 -10.41 -8.13 8.46
N GLU A 4 -10.18 -9.41 8.22
CA GLU A 4 -9.42 -9.92 7.09
C GLU A 4 -10.19 -9.66 5.78
N ILE A 5 -11.51 -9.87 5.78
CA ILE A 5 -12.37 -9.50 4.64
C ILE A 5 -12.34 -7.99 4.41
N ALA A 6 -12.45 -7.17 5.47
CA ALA A 6 -12.36 -5.72 5.35
C ALA A 6 -11.03 -5.26 4.70
N ARG A 7 -9.92 -5.86 5.12
CA ARG A 7 -8.58 -5.59 4.57
C ARG A 7 -8.45 -6.02 3.11
N ALA A 8 -8.99 -7.18 2.72
CA ALA A 8 -8.98 -7.63 1.33
C ALA A 8 -9.79 -6.69 0.42
N ILE A 9 -10.95 -6.21 0.87
CA ILE A 9 -11.73 -5.20 0.14
C ILE A 9 -10.93 -3.90 0.05
N ALA A 10 -10.38 -3.42 1.18
CA ALA A 10 -9.60 -2.19 1.22
C ALA A 10 -8.36 -2.24 0.30
N ALA A 11 -7.67 -3.38 0.22
CA ALA A 11 -6.54 -3.59 -0.69
C ALA A 11 -6.96 -3.34 -2.15
N GLN A 12 -8.09 -3.90 -2.59
CA GLN A 12 -8.62 -3.68 -3.95
C GLN A 12 -9.03 -2.22 -4.18
N CYS A 13 -9.51 -1.52 -3.16
CA CYS A 13 -9.85 -0.11 -3.26
C CYS A 13 -8.62 0.82 -3.37
N LEU A 14 -7.41 0.35 -3.06
CA LEU A 14 -6.19 1.16 -2.99
C LEU A 14 -5.20 0.92 -4.13
N VAL A 15 -5.53 0.03 -5.08
CA VAL A 15 -4.78 -0.13 -6.33
C VAL A 15 -5.40 0.71 -7.44
N TYR A 16 -4.62 0.97 -8.50
CA TYR A 16 -5.13 1.69 -9.66
C TYR A 16 -6.40 1.00 -10.19
N PRO A 17 -7.53 1.72 -10.36
CA PRO A 17 -8.78 1.09 -10.68
C PRO A 17 -8.79 0.61 -12.13
N GLU A 18 -9.02 -0.69 -12.30
CA GLU A 18 -9.21 -1.35 -13.59
C GLU A 18 -10.65 -1.79 -13.80
N GLN A 19 -10.98 -2.23 -15.02
CA GLN A 19 -12.34 -2.67 -15.35
C GLN A 19 -12.83 -3.81 -14.45
N ASP A 20 -11.94 -4.70 -14.03
CA ASP A 20 -12.28 -5.82 -13.15
C ASP A 20 -12.75 -5.37 -11.76
N PHE A 21 -12.20 -4.27 -11.23
CA PHE A 21 -12.68 -3.68 -9.98
C PHE A 21 -14.14 -3.22 -10.10
N ILE A 22 -14.50 -2.61 -11.24
CA ILE A 22 -15.88 -2.18 -11.52
C ILE A 22 -16.81 -3.38 -11.68
N ASN A 23 -16.37 -4.40 -12.43
CA ASN A 23 -17.14 -5.61 -12.66
C ASN A 23 -17.47 -6.34 -11.34
N ARG A 24 -16.56 -6.28 -10.36
CA ARG A 24 -16.70 -6.91 -9.04
C ARG A 24 -17.33 -6.01 -7.98
N ASN A 25 -17.65 -4.75 -8.28
CA ASN A 25 -18.13 -3.80 -7.28
C ASN A 25 -19.36 -4.31 -6.51
N SER A 26 -20.31 -4.94 -7.18
CA SER A 26 -21.51 -5.51 -6.54
C SER A 26 -21.20 -6.62 -5.53
N GLU A 27 -20.22 -7.49 -5.85
CA GLU A 27 -19.70 -8.52 -4.95
C GLU A 27 -19.05 -7.88 -3.72
N LEU A 28 -18.20 -6.86 -3.94
CA LEU A 28 -17.52 -6.13 -2.85
C LEU A 28 -18.51 -5.42 -1.92
N VAL A 29 -19.57 -4.80 -2.48
CA VAL A 29 -20.65 -4.18 -1.70
C VAL A 29 -21.37 -5.23 -0.85
N GLN A 30 -21.68 -6.39 -1.42
CA GLN A 30 -22.32 -7.48 -0.69
C GLN A 30 -21.43 -7.97 0.46
N LEU A 31 -20.14 -8.20 0.20
CA LEU A 31 -19.18 -8.61 1.23
C LEU A 31 -19.08 -7.56 2.34
N ALA A 32 -18.94 -6.28 1.99
CA ALA A 32 -18.85 -5.18 2.94
C ALA A 32 -20.12 -5.04 3.80
N SER A 33 -21.31 -5.32 3.24
CA SER A 33 -22.58 -5.27 3.97
C SER A 33 -22.75 -6.35 5.04
N ASN A 34 -21.97 -7.44 4.96
CA ASN A 34 -21.98 -8.53 5.93
C ASN A 34 -20.94 -8.32 7.06
N LEU A 35 -20.16 -7.23 7.02
CA LEU A 35 -19.17 -6.92 8.05
C LEU A 35 -19.81 -6.24 9.26
N GLU A 36 -19.09 -6.24 10.39
CA GLU A 36 -19.45 -5.38 11.52
C GLU A 36 -19.52 -3.91 11.06
N PRO A 37 -20.51 -3.10 11.53
CA PRO A 37 -20.72 -1.74 11.03
C PRO A 37 -19.46 -0.86 11.00
N LYS A 38 -18.64 -0.90 12.06
CA LYS A 38 -17.38 -0.15 12.15
C LYS A 38 -16.36 -0.48 11.04
N LEU A 39 -16.41 -1.69 10.46
CA LEU A 39 -15.54 -2.12 9.36
C LEU A 39 -16.21 -1.89 8.00
N GLY A 40 -17.52 -2.11 7.92
CA GLY A 40 -18.26 -2.15 6.65
C GLY A 40 -18.79 -0.79 6.17
N GLU A 41 -19.24 0.08 7.07
CA GLU A 41 -19.97 1.31 6.68
C GLU A 41 -19.12 2.25 5.82
N ALA A 42 -17.87 2.50 6.21
CA ALA A 42 -16.97 3.37 5.44
C ALA A 42 -16.60 2.75 4.08
N LEU A 43 -16.36 1.44 4.03
CA LEU A 43 -16.14 0.74 2.75
C LEU A 43 -17.37 0.85 1.83
N LEU A 44 -18.58 0.70 2.38
CA LEU A 44 -19.82 0.84 1.63
C LEU A 44 -20.01 2.24 1.05
N VAL A 45 -19.63 3.29 1.80
CA VAL A 45 -19.65 4.67 1.29
C VAL A 45 -18.76 4.78 0.06
N PHE A 46 -17.48 4.39 0.17
CA PHE A 46 -16.55 4.41 -0.95
C PHE A 46 -17.06 3.60 -2.15
N LEU A 47 -17.45 2.33 -1.92
CA LEU A 47 -17.88 1.41 -2.97
C LEU A 47 -19.13 1.90 -3.72
N ARG A 48 -20.05 2.57 -3.02
CA ARG A 48 -21.23 3.20 -3.65
C ARG A 48 -20.83 4.44 -4.44
N THR A 49 -19.98 5.30 -3.90
CA THR A 49 -19.49 6.49 -4.61
C THR A 49 -18.80 6.11 -5.93
N VAL A 50 -17.90 5.13 -5.91
CA VAL A 50 -17.21 4.71 -7.15
C VAL A 50 -18.16 4.04 -8.15
N SER A 51 -19.24 3.38 -7.69
CA SER A 51 -20.23 2.77 -8.58
C SER A 51 -21.05 3.79 -9.40
N GLU A 52 -21.11 5.04 -8.93
CA GLU A 52 -21.81 6.14 -9.59
C GLU A 52 -20.90 6.94 -10.53
N MET A 53 -19.62 6.60 -10.60
CA MET A 53 -18.62 7.30 -11.41
C MET A 53 -18.20 6.46 -12.63
N PRO A 54 -17.98 7.09 -13.80
CA PRO A 54 -17.37 6.37 -14.92
C PRO A 54 -15.90 6.05 -14.59
N LEU A 55 -15.40 4.89 -15.04
CA LEU A 55 -14.07 4.37 -14.71
C LEU A 55 -12.95 5.41 -14.90
N ASN A 56 -12.96 6.13 -16.03
CA ASN A 56 -11.94 7.13 -16.31
C ASN A 56 -11.90 8.27 -15.27
N LYS A 57 -13.05 8.61 -14.65
CA LYS A 57 -13.09 9.63 -13.58
C LYS A 57 -12.53 9.09 -12.27
N ILE A 58 -12.73 7.81 -11.98
CA ILE A 58 -12.12 7.15 -10.81
C ILE A 58 -10.61 7.07 -11.00
N GLN A 59 -10.16 6.72 -12.21
CA GLN A 59 -8.74 6.69 -12.59
C GLN A 59 -8.09 8.08 -12.50
N GLU A 60 -8.73 9.11 -13.06
CA GLU A 60 -8.26 10.51 -12.95
C GLU A 60 -8.12 10.92 -11.48
N HIS A 61 -9.12 10.63 -10.64
CA HIS A 61 -9.08 10.93 -9.21
C HIS A 61 -8.01 10.13 -8.46
N TYR A 62 -7.77 8.85 -8.82
CA TYR A 62 -6.70 8.04 -8.24
C TYR A 62 -5.34 8.70 -8.47
N VAL A 63 -5.04 9.08 -9.73
CA VAL A 63 -3.78 9.74 -10.10
C VAL A 63 -3.66 11.10 -9.41
N GLU A 64 -4.74 11.89 -9.36
CA GLU A 64 -4.74 13.18 -8.66
C GLU A 64 -4.39 13.02 -7.17
N VAL A 65 -4.94 11.99 -6.52
CA VAL A 65 -4.73 11.77 -5.09
C VAL A 65 -3.38 11.16 -4.80
N PHE A 66 -3.01 10.06 -5.46
CA PHE A 66 -1.86 9.24 -5.04
C PHE A 66 -0.56 9.59 -5.78
N ASP A 67 -0.63 10.01 -7.04
CA ASP A 67 0.57 10.27 -7.85
C ASP A 67 0.96 11.76 -7.82
N MET A 68 -0.03 12.66 -7.84
CA MET A 68 0.23 14.11 -7.88
C MET A 68 0.47 14.72 -6.49
N ARG A 69 -0.09 14.13 -5.43
CA ARG A 69 0.04 14.65 -4.06
C ARG A 69 1.01 13.82 -3.25
N ARG A 70 2.26 14.31 -3.12
CA ARG A 70 3.30 13.67 -2.28
C ARG A 70 2.85 13.31 -0.86
N LYS A 71 1.94 14.12 -0.28
CA LYS A 71 1.42 13.91 1.08
C LYS A 71 0.28 12.88 1.15
N CYS A 72 -0.02 12.14 0.09
CA CYS A 72 -1.07 11.10 0.11
C CYS A 72 -0.53 9.73 -0.31
N SER A 73 0.78 9.59 -0.49
CA SER A 73 1.43 8.36 -0.94
C SER A 73 1.02 7.14 -0.11
N LEU A 74 0.77 6.01 -0.79
CA LEU A 74 0.43 4.73 -0.17
C LEU A 74 1.66 3.89 0.23
N PHE A 75 2.87 4.41 0.01
CA PHE A 75 4.12 3.74 0.39
C PHE A 75 4.44 4.05 1.86
N LEU A 76 4.36 3.04 2.73
CA LEU A 76 4.53 3.24 4.18
C LEU A 76 5.94 3.77 4.53
N THR A 77 6.95 3.39 3.74
CA THR A 77 8.34 3.84 4.00
C THR A 77 8.57 5.29 3.62
N SER A 78 7.79 5.89 2.70
CA SER A 78 7.96 7.31 2.34
C SER A 78 7.59 8.25 3.49
N TRP A 79 6.68 7.82 4.37
CA TRP A 79 6.24 8.58 5.54
C TRP A 79 7.20 8.51 6.71
N THR A 80 7.98 7.44 6.80
CA THR A 80 8.93 7.19 7.90
C THR A 80 10.36 7.58 7.53
N HIS A 81 10.77 7.35 6.28
CA HIS A 81 12.15 7.52 5.82
C HIS A 81 12.30 8.53 4.68
N GLY A 82 11.21 8.99 4.04
CA GLY A 82 11.27 9.84 2.86
C GLY A 82 12.08 9.21 1.71
N ASP A 83 12.66 10.05 0.85
CA ASP A 83 13.52 9.61 -0.27
C ASP A 83 14.98 9.40 0.15
N THR A 84 15.22 8.99 1.40
CA THR A 84 16.57 8.80 1.90
C THR A 84 17.13 7.44 1.52
N ARG A 85 18.46 7.30 1.54
CA ARG A 85 19.15 6.01 1.38
C ARG A 85 18.65 4.94 2.37
N ASN A 86 18.10 5.36 3.51
CA ASN A 86 17.54 4.48 4.53
C ASN A 86 16.23 3.80 4.08
N ARG A 87 15.52 4.37 3.09
CA ARG A 87 14.33 3.74 2.51
C ARG A 87 14.63 2.38 1.89
N GLY A 88 15.81 2.21 1.28
CA GLY A 88 16.23 0.93 0.71
C GLY A 88 16.26 -0.20 1.75
N MET A 89 16.78 0.06 2.95
CA MET A 89 16.80 -0.94 4.03
C MET A 89 15.40 -1.23 4.56
N ALA A 90 14.53 -0.22 4.64
CA ALA A 90 13.14 -0.42 5.02
C ALA A 90 12.39 -1.31 4.01
N LEU A 91 12.66 -1.17 2.71
CA LEU A 91 12.09 -2.06 1.69
C LEU A 91 12.59 -3.50 1.83
N VAL A 92 13.88 -3.70 2.15
CA VAL A 92 14.44 -5.03 2.42
C VAL A 92 13.72 -5.70 3.60
N TYR A 93 13.40 -4.95 4.65
CA TYR A 93 12.63 -5.47 5.78
C TYR A 93 11.29 -6.09 5.35
N PHE A 94 10.49 -5.38 4.53
CA PHE A 94 9.24 -5.94 4.01
C PHE A 94 9.48 -7.21 3.18
N ILE A 95 10.47 -7.19 2.29
CA ILE A 95 10.81 -8.37 1.46
C ILE A 95 11.18 -9.58 2.31
N GLU A 96 12.01 -9.38 3.34
CA GLU A 96 12.42 -10.45 4.26
C GLU A 96 11.23 -10.98 5.07
N LYS A 97 10.31 -10.11 5.50
CA LYS A 97 9.08 -10.52 6.18
C LYS A 97 8.20 -11.38 5.30
N TYR A 98 7.92 -10.99 4.06
CA TYR A 98 7.14 -11.80 3.12
C TYR A 98 7.82 -13.14 2.83
N LYS A 99 9.13 -13.13 2.56
CA LYS A 99 9.91 -14.36 2.32
C LYS A 99 9.89 -15.31 3.51
N SER A 100 9.98 -14.80 4.74
CA SER A 100 9.93 -15.63 5.96
C SER A 100 8.58 -16.34 6.13
N CYS A 101 7.53 -15.83 5.49
CA CYS A 101 6.19 -16.42 5.45
C CYS A 101 5.93 -17.24 4.18
N GLY A 102 6.94 -17.43 3.32
CA GLY A 102 6.81 -18.19 2.07
C GLY A 102 6.22 -17.40 0.89
N LEU A 103 5.97 -16.09 1.05
CA LEU A 103 5.47 -15.23 -0.02
C LEU A 103 6.64 -14.62 -0.82
N LEU A 104 6.58 -14.77 -2.15
CA LEU A 104 7.48 -14.12 -3.09
C LEU A 104 6.69 -13.11 -3.91
N LEU A 105 6.95 -11.82 -3.68
CA LEU A 105 6.32 -10.74 -4.44
C LEU A 105 6.88 -10.67 -5.86
N SER A 106 6.05 -10.18 -6.79
CA SER A 106 6.52 -9.82 -8.12
C SER A 106 7.57 -8.70 -8.04
N PRO A 107 8.62 -8.69 -8.89
CA PRO A 107 9.56 -7.57 -8.96
C PRO A 107 8.93 -6.22 -9.26
N GLU A 108 7.72 -6.21 -9.83
CA GLU A 108 6.95 -5.02 -10.19
C GLU A 108 6.16 -4.45 -8.99
N GLU A 109 5.96 -5.24 -7.94
CA GLU A 109 5.23 -4.84 -6.75
C GLU A 109 6.17 -4.26 -5.70
N LEU A 110 5.91 -3.03 -5.29
CA LEU A 110 6.66 -2.44 -4.19
C LEU A 110 6.17 -3.01 -2.85
N PRO A 111 7.09 -3.56 -2.04
CA PRO A 111 6.74 -4.37 -0.88
C PRO A 111 6.15 -3.55 0.27
N ASP A 112 6.30 -2.22 0.27
CA ASP A 112 5.74 -1.33 1.29
C ASP A 112 4.46 -0.60 0.86
N HIS A 113 3.92 -0.94 -0.32
CA HIS A 113 2.64 -0.40 -0.75
C HIS A 113 1.53 -0.91 0.17
N LEU A 114 0.70 -0.01 0.73
CA LEU A 114 -0.30 -0.37 1.73
C LEU A 114 -1.27 -1.48 1.25
N ALA A 115 -1.64 -1.51 -0.03
CA ALA A 115 -2.49 -2.58 -0.56
C ALA A 115 -1.82 -3.97 -0.45
N VAL A 116 -0.52 -4.07 -0.71
CA VAL A 116 0.25 -5.32 -0.61
C VAL A 116 0.31 -5.79 0.84
N VAL A 117 0.51 -4.86 1.79
CA VAL A 117 0.52 -5.16 3.22
C VAL A 117 -0.86 -5.65 3.70
N LEU A 118 -1.93 -5.01 3.22
CA LEU A 118 -3.31 -5.39 3.56
C LEU A 118 -3.68 -6.77 2.99
N GLU A 119 -3.29 -7.06 1.75
CA GLU A 119 -3.51 -8.35 1.11
C GLU A 119 -2.76 -9.47 1.84
N PHE A 120 -1.49 -9.26 2.15
CA PHE A 120 -0.70 -10.18 2.97
C PHE A 120 -1.37 -10.45 4.33
N ALA A 121 -1.87 -9.40 4.99
CA ALA A 121 -2.55 -9.48 6.27
C ALA A 121 -3.98 -10.05 6.21
N ALA A 122 -4.53 -10.24 5.01
CA ALA A 122 -5.87 -10.78 4.81
C ALA A 122 -5.84 -12.23 4.32
N LEU A 123 -4.97 -12.55 3.37
CA LEU A 123 -5.02 -13.79 2.61
C LEU A 123 -3.86 -14.74 2.92
N GLU A 124 -2.65 -14.20 3.10
CA GLU A 124 -1.43 -15.00 3.16
C GLU A 124 -1.05 -15.37 4.60
N ASN A 125 -0.89 -14.37 5.46
CA ASN A 125 -0.53 -14.60 6.86
C ASN A 125 -1.16 -13.53 7.78
N PRO A 126 -2.40 -13.73 8.25
CA PRO A 126 -3.08 -12.75 9.10
C PRO A 126 -2.35 -12.43 10.41
N GLN A 127 -1.58 -13.37 10.97
CA GLN A 127 -0.86 -13.18 12.22
C GLN A 127 0.35 -12.25 12.04
N GLU A 128 1.26 -12.55 11.10
CA GLU A 128 2.39 -11.65 10.83
C GLU A 128 1.93 -10.36 10.17
N GLY A 129 0.87 -10.39 9.36
CA GLY A 129 0.28 -9.20 8.76
C GLY A 129 -0.33 -8.25 9.81
N ASP A 130 -0.95 -8.77 10.88
CA ASP A 130 -1.34 -7.95 12.03
C ASP A 130 -0.12 -7.24 12.63
N LEU A 131 0.96 -7.97 12.91
CA LEU A 131 2.17 -7.38 13.50
C LEU A 131 2.76 -6.30 12.57
N LEU A 132 2.87 -6.59 11.28
CA LEU A 132 3.40 -5.67 10.28
C LEU A 132 2.56 -4.39 10.13
N LEU A 133 1.22 -4.51 10.13
CA LEU A 133 0.32 -3.36 10.16
C LEU A 133 0.42 -2.58 11.49
N GLY A 134 0.60 -3.29 12.61
CA GLY A 134 0.82 -2.73 13.93
C GLY A 134 2.08 -1.86 14.00
N GLU A 135 3.18 -2.37 13.45
CA GLU A 135 4.47 -1.68 13.34
C GLU A 135 4.37 -0.37 12.55
N HIS A 136 3.44 -0.32 11.58
CA HIS A 136 3.24 0.79 10.65
C HIS A 136 1.93 1.56 10.90
N GLN A 137 1.37 1.53 12.12
CA GLN A 137 0.16 2.31 12.43
C GLN A 137 0.35 3.81 12.23
N ALA A 138 1.50 4.36 12.62
CA ALA A 138 1.77 5.79 12.49
C ALA A 138 1.67 6.30 11.03
N PRO A 139 2.37 5.72 10.03
CA PRO A 139 2.20 6.14 8.64
C PRO A 139 0.76 5.91 8.11
N ILE A 140 0.06 4.85 8.51
CA ILE A 140 -1.34 4.62 8.11
C ILE A 140 -2.26 5.75 8.60
N LEU A 141 -2.09 6.20 9.85
CA LEU A 141 -2.84 7.33 10.41
C LEU A 141 -2.50 8.65 9.70
N LEU A 142 -1.23 8.86 9.32
CA LEU A 142 -0.82 10.05 8.57
C LEU A 142 -1.42 10.09 7.15
N ILE A 143 -1.49 8.95 6.47
CA ILE A 143 -2.17 8.82 5.16
C ILE A 143 -3.64 9.20 5.31
N ARG A 144 -4.33 8.60 6.29
CA ARG A 144 -5.74 8.90 6.58
C ARG A 144 -5.97 10.39 6.81
N ASP A 145 -5.16 11.02 7.67
CA ASP A 145 -5.27 12.44 7.98
C ASP A 145 -5.05 13.31 6.74
N ALA A 146 -4.12 12.95 5.88
CA ALA A 146 -3.87 13.68 4.64
C ALA A 146 -5.02 13.55 3.64
N LEU A 147 -5.59 12.35 3.49
CA LEU A 147 -6.76 12.11 2.65
C LEU A 147 -7.99 12.88 3.14
N LYS A 148 -8.20 12.94 4.46
CA LYS A 148 -9.27 13.77 5.06
C LYS A 148 -9.04 15.26 4.80
N LYS A 149 -7.81 15.75 4.96
CA LYS A 149 -7.47 17.17 4.71
C LYS A 149 -7.69 17.59 3.26
N CYS A 150 -7.53 16.69 2.29
CA CYS A 150 -7.81 16.99 0.89
C CYS A 150 -9.22 16.57 0.43
N GLY A 151 -10.09 16.11 1.33
CA GLY A 151 -11.47 15.73 1.01
C GLY A 151 -11.59 14.53 0.05
N SER A 152 -10.62 13.62 0.08
CA SER A 152 -10.59 12.46 -0.82
C SER A 152 -11.51 11.35 -0.33
N MET A 153 -12.27 10.73 -1.24
CA MET A 153 -13.11 9.54 -0.94
C MET A 153 -12.30 8.35 -0.42
N TYR A 154 -11.01 8.27 -0.72
CA TYR A 154 -10.14 7.21 -0.18
C TYR A 154 -9.96 7.31 1.35
N ALA A 155 -10.32 8.44 1.96
CA ALA A 155 -10.35 8.57 3.42
C ALA A 155 -11.32 7.56 4.07
N ASP A 156 -12.42 7.21 3.40
CA ASP A 156 -13.39 6.22 3.90
C ASP A 156 -12.78 4.80 3.92
N VAL A 157 -11.94 4.48 2.92
CA VAL A 157 -11.20 3.21 2.90
C VAL A 157 -10.21 3.15 4.07
N LEU A 158 -9.51 4.25 4.34
CA LEU A 158 -8.58 4.35 5.46
C LEU A 158 -9.29 4.35 6.83
N ASP A 159 -10.53 4.84 6.92
CA ASP A 159 -11.35 4.71 8.12
C ASP A 159 -11.58 3.23 8.47
N ALA A 160 -11.97 2.40 7.48
CA ALA A 160 -12.12 0.97 7.69
C ALA A 160 -10.80 0.24 8.00
N ILE A 161 -9.70 0.63 7.35
CA ILE A 161 -8.36 0.07 7.66
C ILE A 161 -7.99 0.35 9.11
N VAL A 162 -8.19 1.58 9.61
CA VAL A 162 -7.88 1.95 10.99
C VAL A 162 -8.69 1.15 11.99
N GLU A 163 -9.98 0.92 11.74
CA GLU A 163 -10.83 0.07 12.57
C GLU A 163 -10.40 -1.41 12.55
N SER A 164 -9.69 -1.84 11.51
CA SER A 164 -9.14 -3.19 11.40
C SER A 164 -7.78 -3.36 12.08
N LEU A 165 -7.09 -2.29 12.47
CA LEU A 165 -5.73 -2.36 13.01
C LEU A 165 -5.68 -3.16 14.32
N PRO A 166 -4.57 -3.90 14.59
CA PRO A 166 -4.42 -4.59 15.86
C PRO A 166 -4.34 -3.59 17.02
N ARG A 167 -4.67 -4.05 18.23
CA ARG A 167 -4.33 -3.27 19.43
C ARG A 167 -2.82 -3.23 19.59
N MET A 168 -2.32 -2.11 20.09
CA MET A 168 -0.91 -1.99 20.44
C MET A 168 -0.57 -2.98 21.57
N THR A 169 0.41 -3.85 21.32
CA THR A 169 0.95 -4.82 22.29
C THR A 169 2.43 -4.52 22.54
N PRO A 170 3.02 -4.97 23.65
CA PRO A 170 4.47 -4.80 23.89
C PRO A 170 5.35 -5.34 22.75
N GLU A 171 4.92 -6.40 22.07
CA GLU A 171 5.60 -6.95 20.90
C GLU A 171 5.55 -6.00 19.70
N ILE A 172 4.37 -5.46 19.37
CA ILE A 172 4.22 -4.50 18.28
C ILE A 172 5.01 -3.23 18.58
N GLU A 173 4.97 -2.75 19.82
CA GLU A 173 5.75 -1.58 20.23
C GLU A 173 7.25 -1.82 20.10
N GLU A 174 7.72 -3.00 20.47
CA GLU A 174 9.14 -3.34 20.36
C GLU A 174 9.57 -3.45 18.90
N ARG A 175 8.77 -4.10 18.04
CA ARG A 175 9.03 -4.16 16.61
C ARG A 175 9.01 -2.77 15.96
N ALA A 176 8.05 -1.91 16.33
CA ALA A 176 7.99 -0.52 15.86
C ALA A 176 9.20 0.30 16.32
N ARG A 177 9.65 0.15 17.57
CA ARG A 177 10.88 0.76 18.08
C ARG A 177 12.10 0.25 17.35
N ALA A 178 12.19 -1.05 17.12
CA ALA A 178 13.30 -1.65 16.37
C ALA A 178 13.39 -1.03 14.99
N LEU A 179 12.28 -0.89 14.25
CA LEU A 179 12.26 -0.22 12.94
C LEU A 179 12.78 1.23 12.99
N ALA A 180 12.40 1.97 14.02
CA ALA A 180 12.87 3.34 14.23
C ALA A 180 14.38 3.41 14.58
N ILE A 181 14.93 2.37 15.20
CA ILE A 181 16.34 2.24 15.60
C ILE A 181 17.20 1.63 14.48
N THR A 182 16.67 0.71 13.67
CA THR A 182 17.41 -0.06 12.64
C THR A 182 17.67 0.69 11.35
N GLY A 183 17.25 1.95 11.22
CA GLY A 183 17.92 2.84 10.27
C GLY A 183 19.24 3.33 10.87
N PRO A 184 20.44 3.15 10.25
CA PRO A 184 20.94 2.11 9.34
C PRO A 184 21.69 0.98 10.10
N PRO A 185 22.06 -0.15 9.45
CA PRO A 185 23.09 -1.05 9.96
C PRO A 185 24.42 -0.29 10.12
N LYS A 186 25.02 -0.32 11.33
CA LYS A 186 26.37 0.21 11.56
C LYS A 186 27.48 -0.64 10.92
N GLU A 187 27.16 -1.73 10.22
CA GLU A 187 28.15 -2.68 9.70
C GLU A 187 28.44 -2.57 8.19
N PHE A 188 28.00 -1.51 7.50
CA PHE A 188 28.45 -1.22 6.13
C PHE A 188 29.24 0.09 5.98
N VAL A 189 29.88 0.56 7.06
CA VAL A 189 31.02 1.49 6.96
C VAL A 189 32.29 0.66 6.79
N GLY A 190 32.49 0.09 5.60
CA GLY A 190 33.66 -0.76 5.36
C GLY A 190 33.78 -1.46 4.01
N LEU A 191 32.76 -1.42 3.14
CA LEU A 191 32.89 -1.92 1.77
C LEU A 191 32.68 -0.77 0.78
N SER A 192 33.75 -0.03 0.55
CA SER A 192 33.93 0.69 -0.70
C SER A 192 33.97 -0.32 -1.84
N GLY A 193 32.99 -0.27 -2.74
CA GLY A 193 33.07 -0.91 -4.06
C GLY A 193 31.91 -1.83 -4.40
N ALA A 194 31.15 -1.43 -5.44
CA ALA A 194 30.07 -2.15 -6.12
C ALA A 194 28.90 -2.56 -5.21
N VAL A 195 27.68 -2.02 -5.37
CA VAL A 195 26.86 -2.12 -6.57
C VAL A 195 25.96 -0.88 -6.64
N ALA A 196 26.19 -0.04 -7.64
CA ALA A 196 25.16 0.86 -8.16
C ALA A 196 24.41 0.08 -9.25
N VAL A 197 23.29 -0.56 -8.90
CA VAL A 197 22.28 -0.81 -9.94
C VAL A 197 21.57 0.51 -10.11
N ALA A 198 21.94 1.20 -11.20
CA ALA A 198 21.24 2.35 -11.69
C ALA A 198 19.78 1.96 -11.97
N LEU A 199 18.86 2.47 -11.15
CA LEU A 199 17.50 2.68 -11.62
C LEU A 199 17.55 3.97 -12.44
N GLU A 200 17.68 3.82 -13.76
CA GLU A 200 17.45 4.97 -14.64
C GLU A 200 16.00 5.44 -14.48
N PRO A 201 15.75 6.77 -14.46
CA PRO A 201 14.40 7.29 -14.38
C PRO A 201 13.60 6.92 -15.65
N PHE A 202 12.47 6.28 -15.46
CA PHE A 202 11.49 6.01 -16.52
C PHE A 202 10.97 7.34 -17.11
N SER A 203 11.12 7.51 -18.43
CA SER A 203 10.54 8.63 -19.20
C SER A 203 9.48 8.12 -20.17
N PRO A 204 8.19 8.49 -20.02
CA PRO A 204 7.16 8.09 -20.96
C PRO A 204 6.87 9.20 -21.98
N ASN A 205 7.29 9.03 -23.24
CA ASN A 205 6.42 9.13 -24.43
C ASN A 205 7.12 9.06 -25.81
N LYS A 206 6.50 8.23 -26.66
CA LYS A 206 6.11 8.34 -28.08
C LYS A 206 7.12 8.55 -29.22
N ASP A 207 6.96 7.63 -30.18
CA ASP A 207 7.14 7.74 -31.62
C ASP A 207 8.50 8.20 -32.16
N SER A 208 9.29 7.25 -32.65
CA SER A 208 10.03 7.44 -33.91
C SER A 208 10.47 6.10 -34.52
N LEU A 209 9.88 5.80 -35.70
CA LEU A 209 10.52 5.21 -36.88
C LEU A 209 10.81 3.69 -36.80
N LEU A 210 10.02 2.80 -37.42
CA LEU A 210 10.00 2.55 -38.86
C LEU A 210 11.29 3.01 -39.57
N GLU A 211 12.28 2.13 -39.70
CA GLU A 211 13.00 1.86 -40.97
C GLU A 211 14.14 0.84 -40.78
N GLY A 212 14.17 -0.16 -41.67
CA GLY A 212 15.35 -0.98 -41.98
C GLY A 212 15.48 -2.28 -41.18
N ALA A 213 15.66 -3.45 -41.79
CA ALA A 213 15.69 -3.79 -43.20
C ALA A 213 15.48 -5.30 -43.32
N LEU A 214 14.79 -5.68 -44.40
CA LEU A 214 15.07 -6.92 -45.13
C LEU A 214 16.58 -7.10 -45.27
N ARG A 215 17.10 -8.24 -44.79
CA ARG A 215 18.17 -9.02 -45.42
C ARG A 215 18.25 -10.42 -44.81
#